data_AF-A0A349ES35-F1
#
_entry.id   AF-A0A349ES35-F1
#
_cell.length_a   1.000
_cell.length_b   1.000
_cell.length_c   1.000
_cell.angle_alpha   90.00
_cell.angle_beta   90.00
_cell.angle_gamma   90.00
#
_symmetry.space_group_name_H-M   'P 1'
#
loop_
_entity.id
_entity.type
_entity.pdbx_description
1 polymer ?
#
loop_
_entity_poly.entity_id
_entity_poly.type
_entity_poly.pdbx_seq_one_letter_code
_entity_poly.pdbx_strand_id
1 'polypeptide(L)'
;GFSVEDFRKLEKVIIELIPSEVSFTVFSPSPGTELWHQHKNEFICDPYLYYDCMHTVLPTKMEMRLFYAHFARLYSIGWRHNPLRLNKTKVPFREVFRSIANGTKYVIAMRNIYKDYLPKK
;
A
#
# COMPACT_ATOMS: atom_id res chain seq x y z
N GLY A 1 -0.50 -14.84 4.95
CA GLY A 1 -0.91 -13.73 4.05
C GLY A 1 -2.29 -13.21 4.40
N PHE A 2 -2.60 -11.97 4.00
CA PHE A 2 -3.82 -11.24 4.36
C PHE A 2 -5.05 -11.63 3.52
N SER A 3 -6.24 -11.57 4.12
CA SER A 3 -7.53 -11.78 3.47
C SER A 3 -8.28 -10.46 3.22
N VAL A 4 -9.34 -10.50 2.42
CA VAL A 4 -10.25 -9.37 2.17
C VAL A 4 -10.82 -8.82 3.50
N GLU A 5 -11.11 -9.70 4.45
CA GLU A 5 -11.68 -9.31 5.74
C GLU A 5 -10.66 -8.58 6.62
N ASP A 6 -9.39 -8.96 6.56
CA ASP A 6 -8.31 -8.25 7.28
C ASP A 6 -8.17 -6.82 6.77
N PHE A 7 -8.24 -6.62 5.44
CA PHE A 7 -8.26 -5.29 4.84
C PHE A 7 -9.50 -4.49 5.28
N ARG A 8 -10.71 -5.08 5.25
CA ARG A 8 -11.94 -4.40 5.68
C ARG A 8 -11.88 -3.95 7.14
N LYS A 9 -11.35 -4.78 8.03
CA LYS A 9 -11.14 -4.42 9.43
C LYS A 9 -10.18 -3.23 9.56
N LEU A 10 -9.07 -3.24 8.83
CA LEU A 10 -8.12 -2.13 8.84
C LEU A 10 -8.73 -0.85 8.24
N GLU A 11 -9.49 -0.95 7.15
CA GLU A 11 -10.24 0.18 6.57
C GLU A 11 -11.15 0.83 7.61
N LYS A 12 -11.90 0.03 8.37
CA LYS A 12 -12.77 0.51 9.45
C LYS A 12 -11.98 1.25 10.53
N VAL A 13 -10.86 0.68 10.98
CA VAL A 13 -10.00 1.30 12.01
C VAL A 13 -9.48 2.67 11.56
N ILE A 14 -9.03 2.81 10.31
CA ILE A 14 -8.53 4.09 9.78
C ILE A 14 -9.64 5.14 9.75
N ILE A 15 -10.85 4.75 9.33
CA ILE A 15 -12.01 5.64 9.26
C ILE A 15 -12.44 6.09 10.66
N GLU A 16 -12.35 5.21 11.66
CA GLU A 16 -12.71 5.52 13.05
C GLU A 16 -11.66 6.39 13.76
N LEU A 17 -10.37 6.11 13.56
CA LEU A 17 -9.29 6.84 14.22
C LEU A 17 -8.97 8.20 13.56
N ILE A 18 -9.22 8.33 12.25
CA ILE A 18 -8.91 9.53 11.45
C ILE A 18 -7.49 10.07 11.77
N PRO A 19 -6.44 9.24 11.58
CA PRO A 19 -5.10 9.63 11.97
C PRO A 19 -4.60 10.81 11.13
N SER A 20 -3.82 11.71 11.74
CA SER A 20 -3.19 12.84 11.03
C SER A 20 -2.24 12.37 9.92
N GLU A 21 -1.58 11.23 10.14
CA GLU A 21 -0.72 10.55 9.19
C GLU A 21 -0.90 9.04 9.31
N VAL A 22 -0.86 8.34 8.17
CA VAL A 22 -0.91 6.89 8.12
C VAL A 22 0.02 6.37 7.04
N SER A 23 0.75 5.30 7.35
CA SER A 23 1.57 4.55 6.41
C SER A 23 1.20 3.08 6.49
N PHE A 24 1.29 2.41 5.35
CA PHE A 24 1.08 0.97 5.24
C PHE A 24 2.35 0.35 4.68
N THR A 25 2.68 -0.84 5.16
CA THR A 25 3.82 -1.60 4.64
C THR A 25 3.38 -3.04 4.41
N VAL A 26 3.97 -3.64 3.39
CA VAL A 26 3.86 -5.07 3.15
C VAL A 26 5.02 -5.75 3.85
N PHE A 27 4.72 -6.79 4.62
CA PHE A 27 5.75 -7.53 5.35
C PHE A 27 6.76 -8.14 4.37
N SER A 28 8.03 -7.79 4.58
CA SER A 28 9.18 -8.30 3.86
C SER A 28 10.27 -8.62 4.89
N PRO A 29 10.62 -9.90 5.13
CA PRO A 29 11.63 -10.25 6.13
C PRO A 29 12.97 -9.55 5.85
N SER A 30 13.53 -8.80 6.79
CA SER A 30 14.77 -8.06 6.52
C SER A 30 15.97 -8.99 6.37
N PRO A 31 16.85 -8.80 5.37
CA PRO A 31 18.03 -9.63 5.16
C PRO A 31 18.86 -9.84 6.44
N GLY A 32 19.26 -11.09 6.70
CA GLY A 32 20.06 -11.46 7.87
C GLY A 32 19.28 -11.63 9.19
N THR A 33 17.96 -11.38 9.19
CA THR A 33 17.11 -11.71 10.36
C THR A 33 16.74 -13.19 10.40
N GLU A 34 16.34 -13.69 11.57
CA GLU A 34 15.84 -15.06 11.71
C GLU A 34 14.65 -15.33 10.77
N LEU A 35 13.70 -14.40 10.70
CA LEU A 35 12.55 -14.48 9.78
C LEU A 35 12.99 -14.54 8.32
N TRP A 36 14.06 -13.85 7.94
CA TRP A 36 14.60 -13.95 6.58
C TRP A 36 15.18 -15.33 6.32
N HIS A 37 15.94 -15.89 7.27
CA HIS A 37 16.47 -17.25 7.12
C HIS A 37 15.37 -18.31 7.02
N GLN A 38 14.26 -18.11 7.74
CA GLN A 38 13.08 -18.99 7.69
C GLN A 38 12.37 -18.91 6.34
N HIS A 39 12.20 -17.70 5.79
CA HIS A 39 11.35 -17.47 4.61
C HIS A 39 12.08 -17.30 3.28
N LYS A 40 13.42 -17.22 3.26
CA LYS A 40 14.21 -16.93 2.03
C LYS A 40 13.95 -17.87 0.85
N ASN A 41 13.53 -19.11 1.14
CA ASN A 41 13.25 -20.12 0.12
C ASN A 41 11.82 -20.01 -0.44
N GLU A 42 10.97 -19.15 0.12
CA GLU A 42 9.58 -18.93 -0.29
C GLU A 42 9.43 -17.68 -1.17
N PHE A 43 10.52 -16.97 -1.46
CA PHE A 43 10.43 -15.71 -2.20
C PHE A 43 9.89 -15.92 -3.62
N ILE A 44 8.94 -15.07 -4.02
CA ILE A 44 8.25 -15.15 -5.32
C ILE A 44 8.88 -14.25 -6.39
N CYS A 45 9.89 -13.46 -6.01
CA CYS A 45 10.64 -12.54 -6.85
C CYS A 45 12.05 -12.35 -6.28
N ASP A 46 12.94 -11.65 -6.99
CA ASP A 46 14.22 -11.24 -6.42
C ASP A 46 13.98 -10.19 -5.32
N PRO A 47 14.14 -10.54 -4.03
CA PRO A 47 13.76 -9.65 -2.95
C PRO A 47 14.62 -8.37 -2.95
N TYR A 48 15.85 -8.39 -3.47
CA TYR A 48 16.75 -7.23 -3.47
C TYR A 48 16.28 -6.12 -4.43
N LEU A 49 15.48 -6.46 -5.44
CA LEU A 49 14.84 -5.48 -6.33
C LEU A 49 13.56 -4.87 -5.74
N TYR A 50 13.00 -5.49 -4.70
CA TYR A 50 11.63 -5.24 -4.24
C TYR A 50 11.50 -5.00 -2.72
N TYR A 51 12.61 -4.78 -1.99
CA TYR A 51 12.59 -4.29 -0.61
C TYR A 51 12.25 -2.78 -0.56
N ASP A 52 10.99 -2.42 -0.80
CA ASP A 52 10.50 -1.04 -0.83
C ASP A 52 9.26 -0.80 0.05
N CYS A 53 8.93 -1.76 0.91
CA CYS A 53 7.73 -1.78 1.77
C CYS A 53 6.38 -1.85 1.03
N MET A 54 6.36 -1.90 -0.31
CA MET A 54 5.13 -1.94 -1.11
C MET A 54 4.98 -3.28 -1.84
N HIS A 55 6.10 -3.82 -2.31
CA HIS A 55 6.13 -5.10 -2.97
C HIS A 55 6.08 -6.23 -1.94
N THR A 56 5.22 -7.20 -2.21
CA THR A 56 5.30 -8.46 -1.49
C THR A 56 6.45 -9.27 -2.07
N VAL A 57 7.31 -9.79 -1.19
CA VAL A 57 8.37 -10.73 -1.56
C VAL A 57 7.96 -12.17 -1.25
N LEU A 58 6.82 -12.37 -0.58
CA LEU A 58 6.27 -13.66 -0.16
C LEU A 58 4.92 -13.92 -0.85
N PRO A 59 4.43 -15.18 -0.89
CA PRO A 59 3.13 -15.49 -1.46
C PRO A 59 1.98 -14.79 -0.71
N THR A 60 1.06 -14.20 -1.45
CA THR A 60 -0.20 -13.68 -0.90
C THR A 60 -1.26 -14.78 -0.81
N LYS A 61 -2.14 -14.71 0.19
CA LYS A 61 -3.29 -15.62 0.31
C LYS A 61 -4.34 -15.38 -0.78
N MET A 62 -4.40 -14.15 -1.29
CA MET A 62 -5.28 -13.72 -2.36
C MET A 62 -4.51 -13.61 -3.66
N GLU A 63 -5.23 -13.56 -4.79
CA GLU A 63 -4.63 -13.18 -6.06
C GLU A 63 -4.02 -11.76 -5.98
N MET A 64 -2.86 -11.57 -6.62
CA MET A 64 -2.03 -10.38 -6.50
C MET A 64 -2.75 -9.09 -6.88
N ARG A 65 -3.50 -9.08 -7.99
CA ARG A 65 -4.30 -7.91 -8.41
C ARG A 65 -5.38 -7.59 -7.38
N LEU A 66 -6.02 -8.59 -6.76
CA LEU A 66 -6.98 -8.35 -5.67
C LEU A 66 -6.29 -7.80 -4.41
N PHE A 67 -5.12 -8.33 -4.04
CA PHE A 67 -4.33 -7.82 -2.92
C PHE A 67 -3.99 -6.34 -3.10
N TYR A 68 -3.43 -5.96 -4.24
CA TYR A 68 -3.09 -4.57 -4.53
C TYR A 68 -4.29 -3.65 -4.72
N ALA A 69 -5.44 -4.19 -5.14
CA ALA A 69 -6.70 -3.44 -5.15
C ALA A 69 -7.12 -3.01 -3.73
N HIS A 70 -6.98 -3.89 -2.73
CA HIS A 70 -7.24 -3.56 -1.33
C HIS A 70 -6.15 -2.69 -0.72
N PHE A 71 -4.88 -2.98 -1.00
CA PHE A 71 -3.76 -2.16 -0.53
C PHE A 71 -3.88 -0.70 -1.00
N ALA A 72 -4.14 -0.48 -2.30
CA ALA A 72 -4.38 0.86 -2.85
C ALA A 72 -5.59 1.57 -2.23
N ARG A 73 -6.61 0.81 -1.82
CA ARG A 73 -7.81 1.36 -1.16
C ARG A 73 -7.48 1.91 0.23
N LEU A 74 -6.56 1.29 0.98
CA LEU A 74 -6.09 1.84 2.26
C LEU A 74 -5.48 3.24 2.06
N TYR A 75 -4.60 3.42 1.06
CA TYR A 75 -4.05 4.74 0.73
C TYR A 75 -5.10 5.72 0.25
N SER A 76 -6.09 5.27 -0.53
CA SER A 76 -7.20 6.14 -0.94
C SER A 76 -8.00 6.63 0.26
N ILE A 77 -8.21 5.79 1.29
CA ILE A 77 -8.91 6.16 2.52
C ILE A 77 -8.05 7.14 3.33
N GLY A 78 -6.77 6.81 3.57
CA GLY A 78 -5.85 7.69 4.30
C GLY A 78 -5.74 9.08 3.65
N TRP A 79 -5.60 9.12 2.31
CA TRP A 79 -5.53 10.38 1.57
C TRP A 79 -6.82 11.22 1.68
N ARG A 80 -7.99 10.58 1.70
CA ARG A 80 -9.28 11.28 1.88
C ARG A 80 -9.42 11.92 3.26
N HIS A 81 -8.80 11.33 4.28
CA HIS A 81 -8.79 11.81 5.67
C HIS A 81 -7.61 12.74 5.96
N ASN A 82 -6.93 13.28 4.94
CA ASN A 82 -5.82 14.20 5.13
C ASN A 82 -6.27 15.47 5.91
N PRO A 83 -5.49 15.95 6.90
CA PRO A 83 -5.82 17.14 7.70
C PRO A 83 -6.05 18.41 6.89
N LEU A 84 -5.49 18.54 5.67
CA LEU A 84 -5.84 19.64 4.75
C LEU A 84 -7.34 19.68 4.41
N ARG A 85 -7.99 18.52 4.33
CA ARG A 85 -9.43 18.39 4.07
C ARG A 85 -10.26 18.47 5.35
N LEU A 86 -9.74 17.93 6.46
CA LEU A 86 -10.45 17.95 7.75
C LEU A 86 -10.45 19.35 8.40
N ASN A 87 -9.30 20.02 8.41
CA ASN A 87 -9.12 21.31 9.10
C ASN A 87 -9.49 22.51 8.23
N LYS A 88 -10.01 22.30 7.01
CA LYS A 88 -10.38 23.34 6.02
C LYS A 88 -9.30 24.41 5.86
N THR A 89 -8.03 23.98 5.90
CA THR A 89 -6.88 24.89 5.80
C THR A 89 -6.95 25.63 4.47
N LYS A 90 -6.78 26.95 4.48
CA LYS A 90 -6.81 27.75 3.26
C LYS A 90 -5.54 27.49 2.44
N VAL A 91 -5.64 26.61 1.45
CA VAL A 91 -4.58 26.33 0.46
C VAL A 91 -4.95 26.90 -0.91
N PRO A 92 -3.97 27.38 -1.70
CA PRO A 92 -4.22 27.83 -3.06
C PRO A 92 -4.89 26.73 -3.91
N PHE A 93 -5.86 27.10 -4.76
CA PHE A 93 -6.60 26.12 -5.55
C PHE A 93 -5.69 25.23 -6.42
N ARG A 94 -4.61 25.79 -6.97
CA ARG A 94 -3.60 25.05 -7.76
C ARG A 94 -2.98 23.91 -6.95
N GLU A 95 -2.70 24.14 -5.67
CA GLU A 95 -2.15 23.12 -4.77
C GLU A 95 -3.18 22.04 -4.45
N VAL A 96 -4.46 22.41 -4.31
CA VAL A 96 -5.56 21.45 -4.13
C VAL A 96 -5.67 20.53 -5.35
N PHE A 97 -5.72 21.10 -6.56
CA PHE A 97 -5.77 20.30 -7.80
C PHE A 97 -4.54 19.42 -7.96
N ARG A 98 -3.34 19.95 -7.70
CA ARG A 98 -2.08 19.20 -7.75
C ARG A 98 -2.10 18.02 -6.76
N SER A 99 -2.54 18.25 -5.54
CA SER A 99 -2.69 17.21 -4.51
C SER A 99 -3.69 16.12 -4.95
N ILE A 100 -4.82 16.51 -5.55
CA ILE A 100 -5.81 15.56 -6.09
C ILE A 100 -5.27 14.71 -7.22
N ALA A 101 -4.61 15.34 -8.20
CA ALA A 101 -4.03 14.63 -9.33
C ALA A 101 -2.94 13.66 -8.86
N ASN A 102 -2.02 14.12 -8.00
CA ASN A 102 -0.93 13.29 -7.47
C ASN A 102 -1.44 12.17 -6.58
N GLY A 103 -2.40 12.43 -5.69
CA GLY A 103 -3.01 11.41 -4.85
C GLY A 103 -3.71 10.32 -5.68
N THR A 104 -4.46 10.73 -6.71
CA THR A 104 -5.10 9.80 -7.64
C THR A 104 -4.09 8.97 -8.42
N LYS A 105 -3.05 9.61 -8.96
CA LYS A 105 -1.95 8.93 -9.66
C LYS A 105 -1.26 7.91 -8.75
N TYR A 106 -1.03 8.27 -7.49
CA TYR A 106 -0.42 7.41 -6.49
C TYR A 106 -1.28 6.18 -6.17
N VAL A 107 -2.59 6.36 -5.94
CA VAL A 107 -3.53 5.23 -5.71
C VAL A 107 -3.58 4.30 -6.94
N ILE A 108 -3.57 4.84 -8.15
CA ILE A 108 -3.53 4.04 -9.39
C ILE A 108 -2.20 3.28 -9.49
N ALA A 109 -1.08 3.90 -9.15
CA ALA A 109 0.22 3.24 -9.12
C ALA A 109 0.22 2.06 -8.14
N MET A 110 -0.22 2.29 -6.89
CA MET A 110 -0.36 1.24 -5.87
C MET A 110 -1.23 0.07 -6.35
N ARG A 111 -2.34 0.36 -7.04
CA ARG A 111 -3.24 -0.67 -7.59
C ARG A 111 -2.57 -1.50 -8.69
N ASN A 112 -1.60 -0.93 -9.39
CA ASN A 112 -0.94 -1.55 -10.55
C ASN A 112 0.37 -2.28 -10.21
N ILE A 113 0.84 -2.24 -8.97
CA ILE A 113 2.09 -2.92 -8.54
C ILE A 113 2.10 -4.40 -8.95
N TYR A 114 0.96 -5.09 -8.92
CA TYR A 114 0.87 -6.49 -9.36
C TYR A 114 1.42 -6.76 -10.77
N LYS A 115 1.46 -5.73 -11.63
CA LYS A 115 1.99 -5.84 -12.99
C LYS A 115 3.50 -6.01 -13.03
N ASP A 116 4.21 -5.56 -12.00
CA ASP A 116 5.66 -5.64 -11.92
C ASP A 116 6.16 -7.08 -11.75
N TYR A 117 5.26 -8.00 -11.38
CA TYR A 117 5.49 -9.44 -11.29
C TYR A 117 5.21 -10.19 -12.60
N LEU A 118 4.60 -9.54 -13.59
CA LEU A 118 4.32 -10.18 -14.87
C LEU A 118 5.60 -10.29 -15.70
N PRO A 119 5.76 -11.34 -16.53
CA PRO A 119 6.89 -11.44 -17.44
C PRO A 119 6.97 -10.19 -18.31
N LYS A 120 8.15 -9.55 -18.37
CA LYS A 120 8.40 -8.46 -19.30
C LYS A 120 8.33 -9.03 -20.71
N LYS A 121 7.44 -8.48 -21.54
CA LYS A 121 7.35 -8.79 -22.97
C LYS A 121 8.56 -8.27 -23.72
#